data_AF-A0AAV6B7H2-F1
#
_entry.id   AF-A0AAV6B7H2-F1
#
_cell.length_a   1.000
_cell.length_b   1.000
_cell.length_c   1.000
_cell.angle_alpha   90.00
_cell.angle_beta   90.00
_cell.angle_gamma   90.00
#
_symmetry.space_group_name_H-M   'P 1'
#
loop_
_entity.id
_entity.type
_entity.pdbx_description
1 polymer ?
#
loop_
_entity_poly.entity_id
_entity_poly.type
_entity_poly.pdbx_seq_one_letter_code
_entity_poly.pdbx_strand_id
1 'polypeptide(L)'
;VANGMGMDARIGRRFLDAGIGFGGSCFPKDLSAFIKISEQLGYDFTLLKEVQRINAHQMERFVKKITETLWVLKDKTIGVLGLAFKQNTDDVRMSPAIDLCQRLLKGGAKLRVFDPQAMEKAKAILPDVTYVNDMNEVAAGCDALVIATEWPEFKKLDLERAHRELTHPILFDGRNLFDPAEMEKLGFIYKSVGRPEAKG
;
A
#
# COMPACT_ATOMS: atom_id res chain seq x y z
N VAL A 1 -14.59 0.22 13.70
CA VAL A 1 -13.74 -0.34 14.78
C VAL A 1 -12.73 0.69 15.30
N ALA A 2 -11.74 1.12 14.50
CA ALA A 2 -10.69 2.05 14.96
C ALA A 2 -11.21 3.34 15.60
N ASN A 3 -12.26 3.95 15.02
CA ASN A 3 -12.90 5.14 15.61
C ASN A 3 -13.51 4.85 16.99
N GLY A 4 -14.22 3.71 17.15
CA GLY A 4 -14.81 3.32 18.43
C GLY A 4 -13.76 3.05 19.51
N MET A 5 -12.67 2.37 19.17
CA MET A 5 -11.53 2.18 20.10
C MET A 5 -10.86 3.50 20.46
N GLY A 6 -10.68 4.40 19.48
CA GLY A 6 -10.01 5.67 19.67
C GLY A 6 -10.79 6.70 20.49
N MET A 7 -12.08 6.48 20.75
CA MET A 7 -12.89 7.30 21.66
C MET A 7 -12.53 7.06 23.13
N ASP A 8 -11.95 5.90 23.46
CA ASP A 8 -11.38 5.67 24.78
C ASP A 8 -10.06 6.44 24.93
N ALA A 9 -10.06 7.41 25.84
CA ALA A 9 -8.91 8.29 26.06
C ALA A 9 -7.63 7.55 26.49
N ARG A 10 -7.74 6.32 27.02
CA ARG A 10 -6.58 5.48 27.41
C ARG A 10 -5.86 4.90 26.18
N ILE A 11 -6.55 4.81 25.05
CA ILE A 11 -6.02 4.31 23.78
C ILE A 11 -5.72 5.48 22.83
N GLY A 12 -6.72 6.35 22.60
CA GLY A 12 -6.66 7.42 21.61
C GLY A 12 -6.70 6.93 20.15
N ARG A 13 -6.91 7.86 19.20
CA ARG A 13 -7.14 7.51 17.78
C ARG A 13 -5.87 7.35 16.93
N ARG A 14 -4.72 7.85 17.41
CA ARG A 14 -3.47 7.89 16.64
C ARG A 14 -2.92 6.47 16.43
N PHE A 15 -2.26 6.22 15.30
CA PHE A 15 -1.67 4.93 14.93
C PHE A 15 -2.65 3.75 14.84
N LEU A 16 -3.96 4.02 14.71
CA LEU A 16 -5.00 3.00 14.51
C LEU A 16 -5.46 2.84 13.05
N ASP A 17 -4.78 3.50 12.11
CA ASP A 17 -5.10 3.41 10.69
C ASP A 17 -4.54 2.10 10.11
N ALA A 18 -5.45 1.22 9.68
CA ALA A 18 -5.08 -0.02 9.02
C ALA A 18 -4.59 0.23 7.60
N GLY A 19 -3.58 -0.53 7.17
CA GLY A 19 -3.05 -0.47 5.81
C GLY A 19 -2.23 -1.71 5.44
N ILE A 20 -1.35 -1.58 4.45
CA ILE A 20 -0.48 -2.66 3.94
C ILE A 20 0.74 -2.97 4.83
N GLY A 21 0.81 -2.33 6.00
CA GLY A 21 1.90 -2.47 6.95
C GLY A 21 2.62 -1.15 7.25
N PHE A 22 3.48 -1.20 8.26
CA PHE A 22 4.42 -0.13 8.59
C PHE A 22 5.79 -0.42 7.98
N GLY A 23 6.58 0.64 7.81
CA GLY A 23 7.94 0.56 7.28
C GLY A 23 8.80 1.71 7.77
N GLY A 24 9.73 2.16 6.92
CA GLY A 24 10.71 3.19 7.25
C GLY A 24 11.90 2.65 8.03
N SER A 25 12.90 3.50 8.28
CA SER A 25 14.15 3.05 8.90
C SER A 25 14.06 2.75 10.39
N CYS A 26 13.05 3.26 11.09
CA CYS A 26 12.98 3.17 12.56
C CYS A 26 12.26 1.90 13.02
N PHE A 27 10.95 1.74 12.75
CA PHE A 27 10.18 0.64 13.34
C PHE A 27 10.72 -0.76 13.04
N PRO A 28 10.97 -1.17 11.78
CA PRO A 28 11.44 -2.52 11.50
C PRO A 28 12.82 -2.81 12.13
N LYS A 29 13.71 -1.81 12.13
CA LYS A 29 15.06 -1.92 12.67
C LYS A 29 15.03 -2.01 14.19
N ASP A 30 14.35 -1.07 14.85
CA ASP A 30 14.30 -0.99 16.30
C ASP A 30 13.57 -2.21 16.87
N LEU A 31 12.47 -2.65 16.23
CA LEU A 31 11.75 -3.87 16.61
C LEU A 31 12.67 -5.09 16.58
N SER A 32 13.41 -5.28 15.49
CA SER A 32 14.35 -6.41 15.34
C SER A 32 15.48 -6.34 16.37
N ALA A 33 15.99 -5.14 16.65
CA ALA A 33 17.02 -4.93 17.67
C ALA A 33 16.51 -5.26 19.08
N PHE A 34 15.31 -4.80 19.47
CA PHE A 34 14.72 -5.09 20.77
C PHE A 34 14.44 -6.58 20.99
N ILE A 35 13.95 -7.27 19.96
CA ILE A 35 13.78 -8.73 19.99
C ILE A 35 15.14 -9.39 20.27
N LYS A 36 16.18 -8.99 19.52
CA LYS A 36 17.52 -9.60 19.65
C LYS A 36 18.15 -9.36 21.02
N ILE A 37 18.03 -8.14 21.55
CA ILE A 37 18.52 -7.79 22.89
C ILE A 37 17.78 -8.62 23.95
N SER A 38 16.47 -8.76 23.82
CA SER A 38 15.65 -9.54 24.75
C SER A 38 16.08 -11.00 24.80
N GLU A 39 16.30 -11.62 23.63
CA GLU A 39 16.81 -12.99 23.53
C GLU A 39 18.19 -13.16 24.17
N GLN A 40 19.09 -12.19 23.99
CA GLN A 40 20.42 -12.20 24.61
C GLN A 40 20.36 -12.12 26.14
N LEU A 41 19.32 -11.49 26.68
CA LEU A 41 19.05 -11.40 28.12
C LEU A 41 18.24 -12.61 28.65
N GLY A 42 17.96 -13.61 27.80
CA GLY A 42 17.20 -14.80 28.18
C GLY A 42 15.69 -14.59 28.25
N TYR A 43 15.15 -13.50 27.68
CA TYR A 43 13.72 -13.22 27.62
C TYR A 43 13.16 -13.39 26.20
N ASP A 44 12.15 -14.26 26.07
CA ASP A 44 11.43 -14.41 24.81
C ASP A 44 10.28 -13.40 24.71
N PHE A 45 10.53 -12.30 23.99
CA PHE A 45 9.54 -11.23 23.78
C PHE A 45 8.54 -11.59 22.66
N THR A 46 7.65 -12.53 22.94
CA THR A 46 6.68 -13.06 21.97
C THR A 46 5.81 -11.98 21.33
N LEU A 47 5.35 -10.98 22.08
CA LEU A 47 4.52 -9.89 21.54
C LEU A 47 5.23 -9.11 20.40
N LEU A 48 6.51 -8.78 20.54
CA LEU A 48 7.24 -8.04 19.50
C LEU A 48 7.49 -8.91 18.26
N LYS A 49 7.78 -10.20 18.47
CA LYS A 49 7.87 -11.18 17.38
C LYS A 49 6.55 -11.27 16.62
N GLU A 50 5.42 -11.27 17.34
CA GLU A 50 4.09 -11.27 16.74
C GLU A 50 3.78 -9.99 15.99
N VAL A 51 4.17 -8.82 16.50
CA VAL A 51 4.05 -7.54 15.75
C VAL A 51 4.80 -7.62 14.42
N GLN A 52 6.03 -8.15 14.42
CA GLN A 52 6.82 -8.32 13.20
C GLN A 52 6.14 -9.30 12.23
N ARG A 53 5.67 -10.45 12.73
CA ARG A 53 4.98 -11.48 11.94
C ARG A 53 3.71 -10.95 11.31
N ILE A 54 2.88 -10.24 12.06
CA ILE A 54 1.63 -9.64 11.58
C ILE A 54 1.92 -8.61 10.49
N ASN A 55 2.95 -7.78 10.64
CA ASN A 55 3.32 -6.80 9.61
C ASN A 55 3.73 -7.47 8.29
N ALA A 56 4.53 -8.55 8.35
CA ALA A 56 4.93 -9.31 7.17
C ALA A 56 3.73 -9.99 6.49
N HIS A 57 2.88 -10.67 7.25
CA HIS A 57 1.67 -11.32 6.73
C HIS A 57 0.68 -10.31 6.12
N GLN A 58 0.64 -9.07 6.59
CA GLN A 58 -0.26 -8.06 6.04
C GLN A 58 0.05 -7.73 4.57
N MET A 59 1.35 -7.66 4.22
CA MET A 59 1.77 -7.48 2.84
C MET A 59 1.37 -8.69 1.98
N GLU A 60 1.59 -9.90 2.47
CA GLU A 60 1.20 -11.14 1.77
C GLU A 60 -0.30 -11.20 1.50
N ARG A 61 -1.13 -10.81 2.49
CA ARG A 61 -2.58 -10.74 2.32
C ARG A 61 -2.99 -9.73 1.25
N PHE A 62 -2.31 -8.59 1.18
CA PHE A 62 -2.63 -7.57 0.19
C PHE A 62 -2.23 -8.01 -1.22
N VAL A 63 -1.03 -8.59 -1.39
CA VAL A 63 -0.61 -9.19 -2.67
C VAL A 63 -1.57 -10.31 -3.07
N LYS A 64 -1.97 -11.18 -2.14
CA LYS A 64 -2.94 -12.24 -2.39
C LYS A 64 -4.27 -11.69 -2.92
N LYS A 65 -4.78 -10.62 -2.30
CA LYS A 65 -6.00 -9.93 -2.74
C LYS A 65 -5.88 -9.41 -4.19
N ILE A 66 -4.73 -8.87 -4.57
CA ILE A 66 -4.46 -8.44 -5.95
C ILE A 66 -4.47 -9.66 -6.89
N THR A 67 -3.72 -10.73 -6.54
CA THR A 67 -3.61 -11.93 -7.38
C THR A 67 -4.94 -12.67 -7.54
N GLU A 68 -5.76 -12.77 -6.49
CA GLU A 68 -7.08 -13.42 -6.56
C GLU A 68 -8.06 -12.63 -7.43
N THR A 69 -7.88 -11.31 -7.50
CA THR A 69 -8.77 -10.44 -8.30
C THR A 69 -8.33 -10.40 -9.76
N LEU A 70 -7.02 -10.33 -10.03
CA LEU A 70 -6.47 -10.28 -11.39
C LEU A 70 -6.21 -11.66 -12.01
N TRP A 71 -6.28 -12.73 -11.21
CA TRP A 71 -5.96 -14.13 -11.53
C TRP A 71 -4.50 -14.37 -11.94
N VAL A 72 -4.04 -13.71 -13.00
CA VAL A 72 -2.68 -13.81 -13.55
C VAL A 72 -2.06 -12.43 -13.56
N LEU A 73 -0.89 -12.26 -12.92
CA LEU A 73 -0.15 -10.99 -12.92
C LEU A 73 0.73 -10.81 -14.15
N LYS A 74 1.15 -11.91 -14.78
CA LYS A 74 2.07 -11.87 -15.91
C LYS A 74 1.49 -10.99 -17.03
N ASP A 75 2.30 -10.05 -17.50
CA ASP A 75 1.99 -9.07 -18.55
C ASP A 75 0.87 -8.07 -18.23
N LYS A 76 0.27 -8.13 -17.03
CA LYS A 76 -0.67 -7.11 -16.55
C LYS A 76 0.07 -5.81 -16.24
N THR A 77 -0.55 -4.68 -16.57
CA THR A 77 -0.02 -3.36 -16.22
C THR A 77 -0.74 -2.85 -14.97
N ILE A 78 -0.01 -2.60 -13.89
CA ILE A 78 -0.58 -2.12 -12.63
C ILE A 78 -0.06 -0.72 -12.35
N GLY A 79 -0.99 0.21 -12.15
CA GLY A 79 -0.69 1.57 -11.70
C GLY A 79 -0.46 1.59 -10.19
N VAL A 80 0.59 2.26 -9.72
CA VAL A 80 0.89 2.40 -8.28
C VAL A 80 1.07 3.87 -7.93
N LEU A 81 0.23 4.35 -7.02
CA LEU A 81 0.33 5.66 -6.39
C LEU A 81 0.97 5.51 -5.01
N GLY A 82 2.15 6.09 -4.85
CA GLY A 82 2.96 6.05 -3.63
C GLY A 82 4.12 5.07 -3.71
N LEU A 83 5.29 5.53 -3.30
CA LEU A 83 6.56 4.79 -3.24
C LEU A 83 7.27 5.01 -1.89
N ALA A 84 7.11 6.19 -1.30
CA ALA A 84 7.60 6.47 0.05
C ALA A 84 6.94 5.56 1.10
N PHE A 85 7.60 5.31 2.23
CA PHE A 85 7.04 4.45 3.28
C PHE A 85 5.81 5.06 3.98
N LYS A 86 5.69 6.39 3.92
CA LYS A 86 4.58 7.22 4.42
C LYS A 86 4.54 8.54 3.65
N GLN A 87 3.46 9.30 3.79
CA GLN A 87 3.35 10.66 3.25
C GLN A 87 4.41 11.63 3.83
N ASN A 88 4.67 12.72 3.10
CA ASN A 88 5.54 13.85 3.46
C ASN A 88 7.03 13.47 3.63
N THR A 89 7.52 12.50 2.88
CA THR A 89 8.94 12.14 2.82
C THR A 89 9.28 11.49 1.49
N ASP A 90 10.55 11.57 1.09
CA ASP A 90 11.11 10.85 -0.05
C ASP A 90 11.76 9.51 0.37
N ASP A 91 11.68 9.13 1.65
CA ASP A 91 12.34 7.94 2.17
C ASP A 91 11.63 6.65 1.71
N VAL A 92 12.37 5.86 0.95
CA VAL A 92 11.93 4.57 0.38
C VAL A 92 12.49 3.37 1.15
N ARG A 93 13.34 3.59 2.16
CA ARG A 93 13.96 2.49 2.92
C ARG A 93 12.90 1.72 3.69
N MET A 94 12.89 0.40 3.52
CA MET A 94 11.87 -0.48 4.12
C MET A 94 10.44 -0.01 3.82
N SER A 95 10.20 0.60 2.66
CA SER A 95 8.87 1.05 2.26
C SER A 95 7.98 -0.15 1.91
N PRO A 96 6.77 -0.27 2.49
CA PRO A 96 5.81 -1.28 2.08
C PRO A 96 5.40 -1.13 0.61
N ALA A 97 5.39 0.09 0.08
CA ALA A 97 5.10 0.34 -1.33
C ALA A 97 6.18 -0.25 -2.26
N ILE A 98 7.45 -0.13 -1.88
CA ILE A 98 8.55 -0.73 -2.62
C ILE A 98 8.49 -2.27 -2.57
N ASP A 99 8.26 -2.85 -1.39
CA ASP A 99 8.11 -4.31 -1.25
C ASP A 99 6.95 -4.83 -2.11
N LEU A 100 5.81 -4.11 -2.10
CA LEU A 100 4.67 -4.41 -2.96
C LEU A 100 5.07 -4.40 -4.45
N CYS A 101 5.70 -3.32 -4.93
CA CYS A 101 6.15 -3.21 -6.31
C CYS A 101 7.08 -4.37 -6.71
N GLN A 102 8.06 -4.70 -5.88
CA GLN A 102 9.00 -5.80 -6.13
C GLN A 102 8.29 -7.15 -6.23
N ARG A 103 7.27 -7.41 -5.40
CA ARG A 103 6.47 -8.64 -5.46
C ARG A 103 5.62 -8.71 -6.73
N LEU A 104 5.02 -7.60 -7.14
CA LEU A 104 4.24 -7.55 -8.39
C LEU A 104 5.13 -7.76 -9.62
N LEU A 105 6.31 -7.12 -9.67
CA LEU A 105 7.31 -7.34 -10.71
C LEU A 105 7.79 -8.79 -10.75
N LYS A 106 8.07 -9.39 -9.59
CA LYS A 106 8.42 -10.82 -9.49
C LYS A 106 7.30 -11.73 -10.01
N GLY A 107 6.04 -11.30 -9.91
CA GLY A 107 4.88 -11.97 -10.50
C GLY A 107 4.72 -11.77 -12.02
N GLY A 108 5.59 -10.98 -12.65
CA GLY A 108 5.57 -10.70 -14.09
C GLY A 108 4.68 -9.52 -14.50
N ALA A 109 4.18 -8.72 -13.54
CA ALA A 109 3.45 -7.51 -13.87
C ALA A 109 4.40 -6.41 -14.39
N LYS A 110 3.85 -5.49 -15.17
CA LYS A 110 4.48 -4.22 -15.56
C LYS A 110 3.92 -3.14 -14.65
N LEU A 111 4.74 -2.21 -14.20
CA LEU A 111 4.29 -1.16 -13.29
C LEU A 111 4.38 0.23 -13.94
N ARG A 112 3.33 1.02 -13.72
CA ARG A 112 3.33 2.49 -13.91
C ARG A 112 3.25 3.13 -12.54
N VAL A 113 4.19 3.97 -12.17
CA VAL A 113 4.32 4.46 -10.79
C VAL A 113 4.39 5.98 -10.71
N PHE A 114 3.84 6.52 -9.64
CA PHE A 114 3.98 7.93 -9.27
C PHE A 114 4.06 8.09 -7.75
N ASP A 115 4.95 8.95 -7.29
CA ASP A 115 5.01 9.46 -5.91
C ASP A 115 5.40 10.95 -5.96
N PRO A 116 4.80 11.83 -5.14
CA PRO A 116 5.12 13.26 -5.17
C PRO A 116 6.57 13.61 -4.82
N GLN A 117 7.27 12.77 -4.03
CA GLN A 117 8.60 13.11 -3.50
C GLN A 117 9.66 12.02 -3.68
N ALA A 118 9.25 10.75 -3.75
CA ALA A 118 10.17 9.61 -3.69
C ALA A 118 10.66 9.08 -5.06
N MET A 119 10.28 9.70 -6.17
CA MET A 119 10.55 9.19 -7.53
C MET A 119 12.04 8.96 -7.77
N GLU A 120 12.88 9.94 -7.47
CA GLU A 120 14.33 9.86 -7.71
C GLU A 120 14.99 8.75 -6.90
N LYS A 121 14.65 8.64 -5.61
CA LYS A 121 15.20 7.58 -4.73
C LYS A 121 14.67 6.19 -5.12
N ALA A 122 13.43 6.11 -5.59
CA ALA A 122 12.83 4.86 -6.01
C ALA A 122 13.48 4.31 -7.29
N LYS A 123 13.93 5.15 -8.23
CA LYS A 123 14.56 4.72 -9.50
C LYS A 123 15.75 3.79 -9.29
N ALA A 124 16.53 4.02 -8.23
CA ALA A 124 17.67 3.16 -7.89
C ALA A 124 17.26 1.75 -7.42
N ILE A 125 16.02 1.57 -6.96
CA ILE A 125 15.50 0.33 -6.40
C ILE A 125 14.54 -0.37 -7.38
N LEU A 126 13.82 0.40 -8.20
CA LEU A 126 12.84 -0.05 -9.19
C LEU A 126 13.22 0.48 -10.58
N PRO A 127 14.31 0.00 -11.20
CA PRO A 127 14.72 0.47 -12.52
C PRO A 127 13.75 0.04 -13.65
N ASP A 128 13.07 -1.09 -13.46
CA ASP A 128 12.24 -1.74 -14.49
C ASP A 128 10.75 -1.35 -14.42
N VAL A 129 10.45 -0.07 -14.15
CA VAL A 129 9.08 0.45 -14.09
C VAL A 129 8.94 1.74 -14.89
N THR A 130 7.71 2.05 -15.30
CA THR A 130 7.39 3.32 -15.97
C THR A 130 7.05 4.38 -14.93
N TYR A 131 7.92 5.37 -14.78
CA TYR A 131 7.65 6.55 -13.95
C TYR A 131 6.82 7.56 -14.77
N VAL A 132 5.69 8.00 -14.23
CA VAL A 132 4.88 9.08 -14.82
C VAL A 132 5.05 10.36 -14.02
N ASN A 133 4.75 11.52 -14.62
CA ASN A 133 4.98 12.82 -13.98
C ASN A 133 3.74 13.39 -13.27
N ASP A 134 2.57 12.78 -13.48
CA ASP A 134 1.31 13.21 -12.88
C ASP A 134 0.52 12.00 -12.37
N MET A 135 -0.11 12.14 -11.20
CA MET A 135 -0.89 11.06 -10.59
C MET A 135 -2.05 10.59 -11.47
N ASN A 136 -2.65 11.48 -12.27
CA ASN A 136 -3.78 11.16 -13.14
C ASN A 136 -3.36 10.45 -14.44
N GLU A 137 -2.05 10.36 -14.73
CA GLU A 137 -1.52 9.58 -15.87
C GLU A 137 -1.20 8.13 -15.49
N VAL A 138 -1.19 7.79 -14.19
CA VAL A 138 -0.83 6.45 -13.71
C VAL A 138 -1.80 5.39 -14.22
N ALA A 139 -3.09 5.72 -14.30
CA ALA A 139 -4.17 4.81 -14.66
C ALA A 139 -4.19 4.43 -16.15
N ALA A 140 -3.61 5.26 -17.04
CA ALA A 140 -3.63 5.10 -18.48
C ALA A 140 -3.17 3.70 -18.94
N GLY A 141 -4.12 2.89 -19.42
CA GLY A 141 -3.88 1.55 -19.96
C GLY A 141 -3.57 0.48 -18.89
N CYS A 142 -3.74 0.79 -17.61
CA CYS A 142 -3.54 -0.17 -16.52
C CYS A 142 -4.74 -1.11 -16.38
N ASP A 143 -4.48 -2.36 -15.97
CA ASP A 143 -5.49 -3.34 -15.59
C ASP A 143 -6.06 -3.10 -14.18
N ALA A 144 -5.29 -2.42 -13.33
CA ALA A 144 -5.72 -2.00 -12.01
C ALA A 144 -4.86 -0.83 -11.50
N LEU A 145 -5.41 -0.10 -10.53
CA LEU A 145 -4.70 0.93 -9.78
C LEU A 145 -4.50 0.50 -8.32
N VAL A 146 -3.39 0.89 -7.72
CA VAL A 146 -3.05 0.61 -6.33
C VAL A 146 -2.66 1.89 -5.60
N ILE A 147 -3.25 2.15 -4.44
CA ILE A 147 -2.79 3.19 -3.51
C ILE A 147 -1.90 2.54 -2.44
N ALA A 148 -0.60 2.82 -2.48
CA ALA A 148 0.38 2.23 -1.59
C ALA A 148 0.87 3.19 -0.48
N THR A 149 0.69 4.50 -0.66
CA THR A 149 1.06 5.54 0.32
C THR A 149 -0.03 6.60 0.43
N GLU A 150 -0.32 7.05 1.65
CA GLU A 150 -1.45 7.93 1.99
C GLU A 150 -1.19 9.42 1.76
N TRP A 151 -0.67 9.79 0.60
CA TRP A 151 -0.48 11.20 0.26
C TRP A 151 -1.83 11.94 0.22
N PRO A 152 -1.97 13.12 0.88
CA PRO A 152 -3.24 13.85 0.90
C PRO A 152 -3.71 14.26 -0.50
N GLU A 153 -2.77 14.50 -1.41
CA GLU A 153 -2.99 14.87 -2.80
C GLU A 153 -3.73 13.78 -3.58
N PHE A 154 -3.51 12.50 -3.26
CA PHE A 154 -4.17 11.39 -3.94
C PHE A 154 -5.69 11.38 -3.71
N LYS A 155 -6.21 12.07 -2.68
CA LYS A 155 -7.66 12.28 -2.51
C LYS A 155 -8.27 13.12 -3.64
N LYS A 156 -7.44 13.84 -4.39
CA LYS A 156 -7.84 14.66 -5.54
C LYS A 156 -7.60 13.96 -6.87
N LEU A 157 -7.30 12.66 -6.85
CA LEU A 157 -7.22 11.86 -8.07
C LEU A 157 -8.52 12.00 -8.86
N ASP A 158 -8.41 12.27 -10.16
CA ASP A 158 -9.56 12.28 -11.06
C ASP A 158 -10.04 10.84 -11.27
N LEU A 159 -10.95 10.40 -10.41
CA LEU A 159 -11.48 9.03 -10.40
C LEU A 159 -12.30 8.73 -11.66
N GLU A 160 -12.98 9.72 -12.25
CA GLU A 160 -13.72 9.53 -13.49
C GLU A 160 -12.78 9.30 -14.68
N ARG A 161 -11.68 10.05 -14.73
CA ARG A 161 -10.62 9.82 -15.71
C ARG A 161 -9.97 8.45 -15.50
N ALA A 162 -9.58 8.13 -14.26
CA ALA A 162 -9.00 6.83 -13.94
C ALA A 162 -9.94 5.68 -14.34
N HIS A 163 -11.25 5.80 -14.11
CA HIS A 163 -12.25 4.82 -14.52
C HIS A 163 -12.23 4.56 -16.02
N ARG A 164 -12.22 5.62 -16.84
CA ARG A 164 -12.17 5.54 -18.31
C ARG A 164 -10.85 5.01 -18.86
N GLU A 165 -9.75 5.30 -18.17
CA GLU A 165 -8.39 5.00 -18.63
C GLU A 165 -7.90 3.61 -18.23
N LEU A 166 -8.44 3.03 -17.16
CA LEU A 166 -8.21 1.65 -16.79
C LEU A 166 -8.89 0.69 -17.78
N THR A 167 -8.26 -0.43 -18.09
CA THR A 167 -8.90 -1.47 -18.93
C THR A 167 -10.09 -2.10 -18.20
N HIS A 168 -9.98 -2.19 -16.88
CA HIS A 168 -11.04 -2.57 -15.96
C HIS A 168 -10.93 -1.65 -14.74
N PRO A 169 -12.02 -1.04 -14.25
CA PRO A 169 -11.98 -0.06 -13.16
C PRO A 169 -11.77 -0.74 -11.81
N ILE A 170 -10.60 -1.36 -11.61
CA ILE A 170 -10.21 -2.07 -10.39
C ILE A 170 -9.24 -1.18 -9.61
N LEU A 171 -9.57 -0.91 -8.35
CA LEU A 171 -8.72 -0.13 -7.45
C LEU A 171 -8.48 -0.87 -6.13
N PHE A 172 -7.21 -1.13 -5.83
CA PHE A 172 -6.76 -1.67 -4.54
C PHE A 172 -6.24 -0.54 -3.65
N ASP A 173 -6.92 -0.30 -2.54
CA ASP A 173 -6.54 0.78 -1.64
C ASP A 173 -5.88 0.23 -0.38
N GLY A 174 -4.56 0.28 -0.38
CA GLY A 174 -3.72 -0.17 0.72
C GLY A 174 -3.71 0.75 1.94
N ARG A 175 -4.37 1.91 1.85
CA ARG A 175 -4.33 2.98 2.86
C ARG A 175 -5.70 3.50 3.29
N ASN A 176 -6.77 2.91 2.76
CA ASN A 176 -8.15 3.29 3.04
C ASN A 176 -8.45 4.77 2.77
N LEU A 177 -7.92 5.30 1.67
CA LEU A 177 -8.03 6.70 1.29
C LEU A 177 -9.44 7.10 0.83
N PHE A 178 -10.11 6.19 0.10
CA PHE A 178 -11.44 6.44 -0.48
C PHE A 178 -12.56 5.71 0.30
N ASP A 179 -13.80 6.20 0.16
CA ASP A 179 -14.97 5.54 0.73
C ASP A 179 -15.48 4.41 -0.19
N PRO A 180 -15.74 3.19 0.31
CA PRO A 180 -16.20 2.10 -0.54
C PRO A 180 -17.52 2.38 -1.27
N ALA A 181 -18.47 3.08 -0.65
CA ALA A 181 -19.77 3.34 -1.26
C ALA A 181 -19.68 4.41 -2.35
N GLU A 182 -18.78 5.38 -2.21
CA GLU A 182 -18.47 6.36 -3.27
C GLU A 182 -17.81 5.67 -4.47
N MET A 183 -16.85 4.78 -4.22
CA MET A 183 -16.19 4.01 -5.28
C MET A 183 -17.15 3.06 -6.00
N GLU A 184 -18.11 2.46 -5.28
CA GLU A 184 -19.17 1.65 -5.87
C GLU A 184 -20.07 2.47 -6.81
N LYS A 185 -20.49 3.66 -6.38
CA LYS A 185 -21.30 4.56 -7.23
C LYS A 185 -20.58 5.00 -8.51
N LEU A 186 -19.26 5.09 -8.44
CA LEU A 186 -18.40 5.39 -9.60
C LEU A 186 -18.12 4.16 -10.47
N GLY A 187 -18.64 2.99 -10.12
CA GLY A 187 -18.50 1.76 -10.90
C GLY A 187 -17.12 1.11 -10.80
N PHE A 188 -16.41 1.32 -9.69
CA PHE A 188 -15.15 0.63 -9.43
C PHE A 188 -15.37 -0.69 -8.69
N ILE A 189 -14.61 -1.71 -9.09
CA ILE A 189 -14.27 -2.83 -8.22
C ILE A 189 -13.24 -2.31 -7.22
N TYR A 190 -13.69 -1.95 -6.02
CA TYR A 190 -12.85 -1.34 -5.01
C TYR A 190 -12.60 -2.28 -3.84
N LYS A 191 -11.32 -2.55 -3.58
CA LYS A 191 -10.89 -3.45 -2.50
C LYS A 191 -9.88 -2.75 -1.61
N SER A 192 -10.26 -2.52 -0.36
CA SER A 192 -9.42 -1.85 0.64
C SER A 192 -9.09 -2.74 1.82
N VAL A 193 -8.45 -2.21 2.86
CA VAL A 193 -7.96 -2.98 4.01
C VAL A 193 -8.97 -2.96 5.16
N GLY A 194 -9.54 -4.12 5.47
CA GLY A 194 -10.43 -4.28 6.63
C GLY A 194 -11.81 -3.63 6.50
N ARG A 195 -12.24 -3.34 5.26
CA ARG A 195 -13.57 -2.77 4.94
C ARG A 195 -14.28 -3.64 3.88
N PRO A 196 -15.62 -3.54 3.75
CA PRO A 196 -16.37 -4.21 2.69
C PRO A 196 -15.84 -3.87 1.29
N GLU A 197 -15.98 -4.80 0.36
CA GLU A 197 -15.62 -4.61 -1.05
C GLU A 197 -16.79 -3.99 -1.82
N ALA A 198 -16.50 -3.03 -2.70
CA ALA A 198 -17.44 -2.59 -3.72
C ALA A 198 -17.30 -3.48 -4.96
N LYS A 199 -18.42 -3.87 -5.56
CA LYS A 199 -18.43 -4.93 -6.58
C LYS A 199 -18.47 -4.43 -8.02
N GLY A 200 -18.44 -3.11 -8.24
CA GLY A 200 -18.57 -2.49 -9.56
C GLY A 200 -20.02 -2.33 -9.98
#